data_AF-A0AAN7VWL8-F1
#
_entry.id   AF-A0AAN7VWL8-F1
#
_cell.length_a   1.000
_cell.length_b   1.000
_cell.length_c   1.000
_cell.angle_alpha   90.00
_cell.angle_beta   90.00
_cell.angle_gamma   90.00
#
_symmetry.space_group_name_H-M   'P 1'
#
loop_
_entity.id
_entity.type
_entity.pdbx_description
1 polymer ?
#
loop_
_entity_poly.entity_id
_entity_poly.type
_entity_poly.pdbx_seq_one_letter_code
_entity_poly.pdbx_strand_id
1 'polypeptide(L)'
;MPPPRKRVYINYQATTVAIRTVVLANGKWRNVEQTRYQEQYVPGPAHPRFQAPALPPWDEAVWRTAITGLDDATVRQLLLDATRASVPVQQAILMKHNQKKQTEQARVVDFSQYTNEMEDIWDKYSSNSGSKEYENAFRATGEFADLIRNVRDEVSAHSSFGTKTAALAALCEIGDEVVDGPSGCLGSEVRKHFQYDTRIAEAMCHILAGATDTQLARIKADSKVLEEVRSLKAGAEGYGFDLDLQSVIDVLM
;
A
#
# COMPACT_ATOMS: atom_id res chain seq x y z
N MET A 1 19.01 14.72 41.45
CA MET A 1 19.11 13.64 42.44
C MET A 1 18.28 12.46 41.95
N PRO A 2 18.87 11.28 41.67
CA PRO A 2 18.10 10.08 41.33
C PRO A 2 17.46 9.45 42.57
N PRO A 3 16.31 8.78 42.48
CA PRO A 3 15.62 8.18 43.62
C PRO A 3 16.38 6.93 44.13
N PRO A 4 16.22 6.56 45.42
CA PRO A 4 16.97 5.46 46.00
C PRO A 4 16.47 4.13 45.43
N ARG A 5 17.40 3.34 44.87
CA ARG A 5 17.13 1.97 44.42
C ARG A 5 16.89 1.10 45.66
N LYS A 6 15.66 0.57 45.81
CA LYS A 6 15.33 -0.45 46.80
C LYS A 6 16.15 -1.71 46.52
N ARG A 7 17.01 -2.09 47.46
CA ARG A 7 17.70 -3.39 47.43
C ARG A 7 16.74 -4.46 47.95
N VAL A 8 16.44 -5.45 47.12
CA VAL A 8 15.75 -6.68 47.52
C VAL A 8 16.80 -7.61 48.11
N TYR A 9 16.63 -8.01 49.38
CA TYR A 9 17.47 -9.02 50.01
C TYR A 9 16.88 -10.40 49.72
N ILE A 10 17.61 -11.25 48.99
CA ILE A 10 17.26 -12.66 48.81
C ILE A 10 18.00 -13.43 49.91
N ASN A 11 17.24 -14.08 50.80
CA ASN A 11 17.79 -14.94 51.85
C ASN A 11 17.80 -16.38 51.35
N TYR A 12 18.98 -17.00 51.26
CA TYR A 12 19.13 -18.39 50.86
C TYR A 12 19.32 -19.25 52.12
N GLN A 13 18.45 -20.24 52.34
CA GLN A 13 18.72 -21.33 53.28
C GLN A 13 18.92 -22.64 52.51
N ALA A 14 20.00 -23.36 52.81
CA ALA A 14 20.33 -24.63 52.17
C ALA A 14 19.63 -25.78 52.90
N THR A 15 18.77 -26.54 52.23
CA THR A 15 17.94 -27.56 52.91
C THR A 15 18.03 -28.98 52.36
N THR A 16 18.78 -29.29 51.29
CA THR A 16 19.04 -30.71 50.94
C THR A 16 20.27 -30.88 50.04
N VAL A 17 21.16 -31.81 50.42
CA VAL A 17 22.26 -32.30 49.57
C VAL A 17 21.80 -33.57 48.87
N ALA A 18 21.69 -33.55 47.55
CA ALA A 18 21.51 -34.76 46.76
C ALA A 18 22.88 -35.24 46.26
N ILE A 19 23.27 -36.46 46.64
CA ILE A 19 24.51 -37.09 46.18
C ILE A 19 24.21 -37.77 44.85
N ARG A 20 24.84 -37.30 43.77
CA ARG A 20 24.78 -37.97 42.46
C ARG A 20 26.14 -38.60 42.19
N THR A 21 26.16 -39.92 41.98
CA THR A 21 27.37 -40.62 41.55
C THR A 21 27.55 -40.44 40.05
N VAL A 22 28.73 -39.98 39.63
CA VAL A 22 29.04 -39.77 38.22
C VAL A 22 30.26 -40.63 37.86
N VAL A 23 30.18 -41.32 36.72
CA VAL A 23 31.30 -42.10 36.16
C VAL A 23 32.19 -41.13 35.40
N LEU A 24 33.47 -41.04 35.79
CA LEU A 24 34.45 -40.26 35.06
C LEU A 24 34.97 -41.06 33.85
N ALA A 25 35.49 -40.37 32.84
CA ALA A 25 35.95 -40.98 31.59
C ALA A 25 37.06 -42.05 31.75
N ASN A 26 37.71 -42.12 32.93
CA ASN A 26 38.70 -43.14 33.28
C ASN A 26 38.11 -44.36 34.04
N GLY A 27 36.78 -44.49 34.10
CA GLY A 27 36.08 -45.61 34.73
C GLY A 27 36.03 -45.57 36.26
N LYS A 28 36.51 -44.51 36.92
CA LYS A 28 36.39 -44.34 38.37
C LYS A 28 35.11 -43.59 38.75
N TRP A 29 34.49 -44.03 39.84
CA TRP A 29 33.29 -43.42 40.42
C TRP A 29 33.68 -42.27 41.35
N ARG A 30 33.02 -41.12 41.22
CA ARG A 30 33.11 -40.04 42.20
C ARG A 30 31.71 -39.57 42.58
N ASN A 31 31.48 -39.40 43.89
CA ASN A 31 30.28 -38.78 44.41
C ASN A 31 30.43 -37.26 44.30
N VAL A 32 29.47 -36.59 43.66
CA VAL A 32 29.43 -35.13 43.58
C VAL A 32 28.21 -34.66 44.36
N GLU A 33 28.46 -33.83 45.37
CA GLU A 33 27.41 -33.15 46.12
C GLU A 33 26.89 -31.96 45.31
N GLN A 34 25.61 -31.99 44.96
CA GLN A 34 24.97 -30.90 44.25
C GLN A 34 23.99 -30.20 45.20
N THR A 35 24.36 -28.99 45.64
CA THR A 35 23.50 -28.14 46.48
C THR A 35 22.43 -27.50 45.60
N ARG A 36 21.15 -27.85 45.81
CA ARG A 36 20.02 -27.15 45.18
C ARG A 36 19.55 -26.03 46.11
N TYR A 37 19.57 -24.80 45.61
CA TYR A 37 18.90 -23.67 46.25
C TYR A 37 17.44 -23.64 45.78
N GLN A 38 16.48 -23.70 46.70
CA GLN A 38 15.08 -23.39 46.40
C GLN A 38 14.86 -21.90 46.62
N GLU A 39 14.40 -21.20 45.59
CA GLU A 39 13.94 -19.82 45.71
C GLU A 39 12.59 -19.82 46.44
N GLN A 40 12.54 -19.22 47.64
CA GLN A 40 11.26 -18.92 48.29
C GLN A 40 10.57 -17.78 47.54
N TYR A 41 9.48 -18.10 46.84
CA TYR A 41 8.60 -17.12 46.21
C TYR A 41 7.98 -16.21 47.28
N VAL A 42 8.39 -14.94 47.28
CA VAL A 42 7.73 -13.89 48.07
C VAL A 42 6.64 -13.29 47.17
N PRO A 43 5.34 -13.40 47.50
CA PRO A 43 4.27 -12.83 46.69
C PRO A 43 4.46 -11.31 46.59
N GLY A 44 4.64 -10.80 45.38
CA GLY A 44 4.62 -9.36 45.11
C GLY A 44 3.24 -8.75 45.38
N PRO A 45 3.15 -7.42 45.60
CA PRO A 45 1.87 -6.74 45.77
C PRO A 45 0.97 -7.01 44.56
N ALA A 46 -0.27 -7.42 44.82
CA ALA A 46 -1.24 -7.74 43.78
C ALA A 46 -1.41 -6.53 42.84
N HIS A 47 -1.06 -6.71 41.56
CA HIS A 47 -1.41 -5.72 40.55
C HIS A 47 -2.93 -5.53 40.54
N PRO A 48 -3.43 -4.29 40.48
CA PRO A 48 -4.86 -4.04 40.41
C PRO A 48 -5.42 -4.81 39.21
N ARG A 49 -6.34 -5.74 39.49
CA ARG A 49 -7.02 -6.50 38.45
C ARG A 49 -7.79 -5.51 37.58
N PHE A 50 -7.46 -5.47 36.29
CA PHE A 50 -8.28 -4.76 35.32
C PHE A 50 -9.69 -5.39 35.34
N GLN A 51 -10.65 -4.69 35.95
CA GLN A 51 -12.05 -5.03 35.82
C GLN A 51 -12.53 -4.47 34.50
N ALA A 52 -12.96 -5.35 33.60
CA ALA A 52 -13.66 -4.92 32.41
C ALA A 52 -14.92 -4.15 32.86
N PRO A 53 -15.15 -2.93 32.34
CA PRO A 53 -16.36 -2.18 32.67
C PRO A 53 -17.60 -2.98 32.24
N ALA A 54 -18.69 -2.86 33.01
CA ALA A 54 -19.96 -3.45 32.62
C ALA A 54 -20.37 -2.90 31.25
N LEU A 55 -20.76 -3.79 30.34
CA LEU A 55 -21.19 -3.38 29.01
C LEU A 55 -22.46 -2.53 29.14
N PRO A 56 -22.52 -1.35 28.51
CA PRO A 56 -23.77 -0.59 28.43
C PRO A 56 -24.82 -1.39 27.63
N PRO A 57 -26.12 -1.08 27.77
CA PRO A 57 -27.14 -1.55 26.85
C PRO A 57 -26.73 -1.27 25.40
N TRP A 58 -27.15 -2.12 24.46
CA TRP A 58 -26.82 -1.92 23.06
C TRP A 58 -27.44 -0.61 22.54
N ASP A 59 -26.58 0.36 22.20
CA ASP A 59 -26.93 1.66 21.64
C ASP A 59 -25.97 1.97 20.48
N GLU A 60 -26.51 2.13 19.27
CA GLU A 60 -25.70 2.35 18.07
C GLU A 60 -24.87 3.63 18.15
N ALA A 61 -25.39 4.72 18.73
CA ALA A 61 -24.69 6.00 18.79
C ALA A 61 -23.48 5.93 19.72
N VAL A 62 -23.61 5.23 20.85
CA VAL A 62 -22.51 4.98 21.79
C VAL A 62 -21.39 4.17 21.11
N TRP A 63 -21.74 3.05 20.47
CA TRP A 63 -20.76 2.19 19.81
C TRP A 63 -20.14 2.85 18.58
N ARG A 64 -20.92 3.60 17.79
CA ARG A 64 -20.41 4.39 16.66
C ARG A 64 -19.39 5.41 17.13
N THR A 65 -19.70 6.19 18.16
CA THR A 65 -18.80 7.20 18.74
C THR A 65 -17.50 6.55 19.24
N ALA A 66 -17.62 5.42 19.96
CA ALA A 66 -16.47 4.68 20.45
C ALA A 66 -15.59 4.16 19.31
N ILE A 67 -16.18 3.58 18.25
CA ILE A 67 -15.45 3.08 17.08
C ILE A 67 -14.78 4.23 16.32
N THR A 68 -15.48 5.34 16.09
CA THR A 68 -14.91 6.51 15.39
C THR A 68 -13.80 7.21 16.16
N GLY A 69 -13.73 7.00 17.48
CA GLY A 69 -12.65 7.53 18.32
C GLY A 69 -11.37 6.69 18.26
N LEU A 70 -11.39 5.51 17.63
CA LEU A 70 -10.22 4.65 17.45
C LEU A 70 -9.51 4.96 16.13
N ASP A 71 -8.20 4.77 16.11
CA ASP A 71 -7.43 4.82 14.86
C ASP A 71 -7.65 3.55 14.01
N ASP A 72 -7.39 3.69 12.71
CA ASP A 72 -7.56 2.63 11.71
C ASP A 72 -6.82 1.33 12.05
N ALA A 73 -5.62 1.42 12.66
CA ALA A 73 -4.83 0.23 12.98
C ALA A 73 -5.47 -0.54 14.14
N THR A 74 -5.93 0.17 15.17
CA THR A 74 -6.67 -0.43 16.30
C THR A 74 -7.97 -1.07 15.84
N VAL A 75 -8.75 -0.41 14.98
CA VAL A 75 -10.00 -0.97 14.43
C VAL A 75 -9.73 -2.25 13.64
N ARG A 76 -8.71 -2.25 12.77
CA ARG A 76 -8.32 -3.45 12.00
C ARG A 76 -7.91 -4.61 12.90
N GLN A 77 -7.14 -4.33 13.96
CA GLN A 77 -6.71 -5.36 14.90
C GLN A 77 -7.90 -5.96 15.67
N LEU A 78 -8.83 -5.13 16.14
CA LEU A 78 -10.05 -5.59 16.80
C LEU A 78 -10.93 -6.45 15.88
N LEU A 79 -11.07 -6.06 14.61
CA LEU A 79 -11.79 -6.86 13.61
C LEU A 79 -11.10 -8.22 13.36
N LEU A 80 -9.77 -8.25 13.30
CA LEU A 80 -9.02 -9.50 13.17
C LEU A 80 -9.23 -10.41 14.39
N ASP A 81 -9.18 -9.87 15.60
CA ASP A 81 -9.43 -10.66 16.80
C ASP A 81 -10.89 -11.13 16.90
N ALA A 82 -11.85 -10.30 16.48
CA ALA A 82 -13.25 -10.67 16.36
C ALA A 82 -13.47 -11.78 15.31
N THR A 83 -12.77 -11.76 14.17
CA THR A 83 -12.82 -12.85 13.20
C THR A 83 -12.29 -14.15 13.79
N ARG A 84 -11.21 -14.13 14.57
CA ARG A 84 -10.69 -15.34 15.24
C ARG A 84 -11.68 -15.91 16.25
N ALA A 85 -12.41 -15.04 16.95
CA ALA A 85 -13.35 -15.43 18.00
C ALA A 85 -14.74 -15.87 17.49
N SER A 86 -15.16 -15.45 16.28
CA SER A 86 -16.55 -15.61 15.83
C SER A 86 -16.68 -15.95 14.35
N VAL A 87 -17.22 -17.15 14.05
CA VAL A 87 -17.49 -17.62 12.67
C VAL A 87 -18.47 -16.70 11.91
N PRO A 88 -19.59 -16.20 12.50
CA PRO A 88 -20.46 -15.24 11.82
C PRO A 88 -19.72 -13.97 11.36
N VAL A 89 -18.76 -13.47 12.16
CA VAL A 89 -17.95 -12.30 11.78
C VAL A 89 -17.02 -12.62 10.62
N GLN A 90 -16.39 -13.81 10.61
CA GLN A 90 -15.60 -14.29 9.47
C GLN A 90 -16.43 -14.32 8.18
N GLN A 91 -17.62 -14.92 8.25
CA GLN A 91 -18.53 -15.02 7.11
C GLN A 91 -18.99 -13.65 6.60
N ALA A 92 -19.37 -12.74 7.51
CA ALA A 92 -19.79 -11.40 7.15
C ALA A 92 -18.68 -10.61 6.44
N ILE A 93 -17.45 -10.69 6.95
CA ILE A 93 -16.28 -10.02 6.34
C ILE A 93 -15.96 -10.63 4.98
N LEU A 94 -15.91 -11.96 4.84
CA LEU A 94 -15.67 -12.60 3.55
C LEU A 94 -16.78 -12.30 2.54
N MET A 95 -18.03 -12.27 2.97
CA MET A 95 -19.17 -11.94 2.10
C MET A 95 -19.08 -10.50 1.60
N LYS A 96 -18.84 -9.52 2.49
CA LYS A 96 -18.65 -8.11 2.10
C LYS A 96 -17.39 -7.92 1.24
N HIS A 97 -16.33 -8.64 1.62
CA HIS A 97 -15.19 -9.06 0.83
C HIS A 97 -15.50 -9.23 -0.66
N ASN A 98 -16.14 -10.36 -0.90
CA ASN A 98 -16.45 -10.87 -2.22
C ASN A 98 -17.48 -10.02 -2.94
N GLN A 99 -18.45 -9.43 -2.22
CA GLN A 99 -19.41 -8.49 -2.79
C GLN A 99 -18.68 -7.29 -3.40
N LYS A 100 -17.78 -6.65 -2.65
CA LYS A 100 -16.99 -5.51 -3.16
C LYS A 100 -16.14 -5.93 -4.36
N LYS A 101 -15.45 -7.07 -4.27
CA LYS A 101 -14.66 -7.61 -5.38
C LYS A 101 -15.50 -7.86 -6.63
N GLN A 102 -16.68 -8.44 -6.50
CA GLN A 102 -17.59 -8.69 -7.63
C GLN A 102 -18.11 -7.40 -8.26
N THR A 103 -18.49 -6.41 -7.45
CA THR A 103 -18.92 -5.10 -7.95
C THR A 103 -17.81 -4.42 -8.76
N GLU A 104 -16.58 -4.40 -8.27
CA GLU A 104 -15.43 -3.83 -8.99
C GLU A 104 -15.09 -4.61 -10.27
N GLN A 105 -15.22 -5.94 -10.25
CA GLN A 105 -14.99 -6.78 -11.43
C GLN A 105 -16.07 -6.63 -12.51
N ALA A 106 -17.30 -6.30 -12.11
CA ALA A 106 -18.41 -6.05 -13.03
C ALA A 106 -18.40 -4.62 -13.60
N ARG A 107 -17.80 -3.67 -12.88
CA ARG A 107 -17.65 -2.28 -13.32
C ARG A 107 -16.59 -2.20 -14.42
N VAL A 108 -17.00 -1.75 -15.60
CA VAL A 108 -16.10 -1.24 -16.63
C VAL A 108 -16.09 0.27 -16.50
N VAL A 109 -14.91 0.83 -16.26
CA VAL A 109 -14.74 2.29 -16.18
C VAL A 109 -14.44 2.80 -17.59
N ASP A 110 -15.11 3.88 -17.95
CA ASP A 110 -14.91 4.59 -19.20
C ASP A 110 -13.95 5.76 -18.96
N PHE A 111 -12.88 5.81 -19.74
CA PHE A 111 -11.82 6.81 -19.64
C PHE A 111 -11.89 7.87 -20.76
N SER A 112 -12.88 7.77 -21.67
CA SER A 112 -13.03 8.69 -22.82
C SER A 112 -13.27 10.15 -22.43
N GLN A 113 -13.73 10.39 -21.20
CA GLN A 113 -13.85 11.74 -20.63
C GLN A 113 -12.51 12.49 -20.64
N TYR A 114 -11.39 11.78 -20.47
CA TYR A 114 -10.07 12.39 -20.41
C TYR A 114 -9.61 12.93 -21.77
N THR A 115 -10.07 12.36 -22.89
CA THR A 115 -9.78 12.89 -24.24
C THR A 115 -10.24 14.34 -24.38
N ASN A 116 -11.48 14.63 -23.97
CA ASN A 116 -12.02 16.00 -24.03
C ASN A 116 -11.31 16.93 -23.03
N GLU A 117 -11.02 16.44 -21.82
CA GLU A 117 -10.33 17.23 -20.80
C GLU A 117 -8.93 17.68 -21.24
N MET A 118 -8.23 16.88 -22.05
CA MET A 118 -6.92 17.26 -22.56
C MET A 118 -6.98 18.40 -23.58
N GLU A 119 -7.94 18.35 -24.50
CA GLU A 119 -8.18 19.46 -25.45
C GLU A 119 -8.51 20.75 -24.68
N ASP A 120 -9.36 20.65 -23.67
CA ASP A 120 -9.75 21.77 -22.79
C ASP A 120 -8.54 22.38 -22.05
N ILE A 121 -7.57 21.56 -21.61
CA ILE A 121 -6.33 22.05 -20.98
C ILE A 121 -5.58 22.95 -21.95
N TRP A 122 -5.36 22.51 -23.19
CA TRP A 122 -4.63 23.31 -24.17
C TRP A 122 -5.35 24.61 -24.51
N ASP A 123 -6.66 24.55 -24.77
CA ASP A 123 -7.47 25.72 -25.10
C ASP A 123 -7.49 26.75 -23.98
N LYS A 124 -7.58 26.29 -22.73
CA LYS A 124 -7.56 27.14 -21.54
C LYS A 124 -6.26 27.93 -21.38
N TYR A 125 -5.13 27.35 -21.77
CA TYR A 125 -3.80 27.93 -21.51
C TYR A 125 -3.11 28.54 -22.74
N SER A 126 -3.66 28.36 -23.95
CA SER A 126 -3.06 28.81 -25.22
C SER A 126 -3.17 30.32 -25.50
N SER A 127 -4.09 31.03 -24.83
CA SER A 127 -4.48 32.41 -25.19
C SER A 127 -3.57 33.54 -24.64
N ASN A 128 -2.57 33.21 -23.81
CA ASN A 128 -1.69 34.21 -23.20
C ASN A 128 -0.30 34.23 -23.85
N SER A 129 0.34 35.40 -23.91
CA SER A 129 1.70 35.56 -24.43
C SER A 129 2.70 36.07 -23.38
N GLY A 130 3.99 35.86 -23.64
CA GLY A 130 5.09 36.39 -22.84
C GLY A 130 5.33 35.62 -21.53
N SER A 131 5.66 36.31 -20.44
CA SER A 131 5.99 35.65 -19.16
C SER A 131 4.87 34.78 -18.58
N LYS A 132 3.62 35.00 -19.02
CA LYS A 132 2.47 34.18 -18.62
C LYS A 132 2.46 32.79 -19.28
N GLU A 133 3.17 32.59 -20.39
CA GLU A 133 3.24 31.29 -21.07
C GLU A 133 3.92 30.23 -20.21
N TYR A 134 4.98 30.59 -19.48
CA TYR A 134 5.67 29.68 -18.56
C TYR A 134 4.78 29.30 -17.37
N GLU A 135 4.07 30.27 -16.78
CA GLU A 135 3.13 29.99 -15.69
C GLU A 135 1.97 29.11 -16.17
N ASN A 136 1.46 29.38 -17.38
CA ASN A 136 0.44 28.58 -18.02
C ASN A 136 0.93 27.15 -18.31
N ALA A 137 2.17 26.97 -18.76
CA ALA A 137 2.75 25.65 -18.98
C ALA A 137 2.87 24.86 -17.68
N PHE A 138 3.28 25.51 -16.59
CA PHE A 138 3.32 24.87 -15.28
C PHE A 138 1.92 24.44 -14.81
N ARG A 139 0.90 25.30 -15.02
CA ARG A 139 -0.49 24.96 -14.69
C ARG A 139 -1.03 23.82 -15.55
N ALA A 140 -0.82 23.86 -16.86
CA ALA A 140 -1.22 22.81 -17.79
C ALA A 140 -0.57 21.47 -17.41
N THR A 141 0.73 21.48 -17.08
CA THR A 141 1.45 20.30 -16.57
C THR A 141 0.77 19.73 -15.32
N GLY A 142 0.36 20.60 -14.39
CA GLY A 142 -0.38 20.20 -13.19
C GLY A 142 -1.72 19.54 -13.50
N GLU A 143 -2.46 20.04 -14.49
CA GLU A 143 -3.74 19.45 -14.90
C GLU A 143 -3.53 18.08 -15.58
N PHE A 144 -2.55 17.93 -16.47
CA PHE A 144 -2.17 16.61 -17.01
C PHE A 144 -1.73 15.63 -15.90
N ALA A 145 -0.98 16.11 -14.90
CA ALA A 145 -0.60 15.30 -13.74
C ALA A 145 -1.82 14.79 -12.97
N ASP A 146 -2.84 15.64 -12.82
CA ASP A 146 -4.09 15.29 -12.16
C ASP A 146 -4.88 14.26 -12.99
N LEU A 147 -4.92 14.36 -14.32
CA LEU A 147 -5.51 13.35 -15.20
C LEU A 147 -4.86 11.98 -15.01
N ILE A 148 -3.52 11.92 -15.05
CA ILE A 148 -2.75 10.68 -14.85
C ILE A 148 -3.07 10.05 -13.48
N ARG A 149 -3.13 10.89 -12.44
CA ARG A 149 -3.49 10.43 -11.09
C ARG A 149 -4.92 9.89 -11.05
N ASN A 150 -5.88 10.59 -11.65
CA ASN A 150 -7.28 10.17 -11.66
C ASN A 150 -7.44 8.82 -12.36
N VAL A 151 -6.81 8.62 -13.53
CA VAL A 151 -6.80 7.33 -14.24
C VAL A 151 -6.28 6.22 -13.34
N ARG A 152 -5.14 6.45 -12.67
CA ARG A 152 -4.53 5.50 -11.74
C ARG A 152 -5.49 5.15 -10.58
N ASP A 153 -6.10 6.16 -9.97
CA ASP A 153 -6.91 6.01 -8.76
C ASP A 153 -8.28 5.34 -9.04
N GLU A 154 -8.78 5.43 -10.27
CA GLU A 154 -9.99 4.71 -10.70
C GLU A 154 -9.75 3.20 -10.89
N VAL A 155 -8.49 2.77 -10.98
CA VAL A 155 -8.10 1.35 -11.11
C VAL A 155 -7.72 0.74 -9.75
N SER A 156 -8.49 -0.25 -9.33
CA SER A 156 -8.20 -1.06 -8.15
C SER A 156 -7.53 -2.40 -8.51
N ALA A 157 -6.98 -3.07 -7.50
CA ALA A 157 -6.49 -4.45 -7.61
C ALA A 157 -7.58 -5.48 -8.00
N HIS A 158 -8.85 -5.10 -7.91
CA HIS A 158 -9.99 -5.95 -8.27
C HIS A 158 -10.69 -5.49 -9.55
N SER A 159 -10.23 -4.41 -10.18
CA SER A 159 -10.80 -3.94 -11.42
C SER A 159 -10.76 -5.02 -12.50
N SER A 160 -11.77 -5.00 -13.35
CA SER A 160 -11.91 -5.92 -14.47
C SER A 160 -10.70 -5.85 -15.41
N PHE A 161 -10.49 -6.90 -16.21
CA PHE A 161 -9.47 -6.87 -17.28
C PHE A 161 -9.70 -5.67 -18.21
N GLY A 162 -10.94 -5.44 -18.63
CA GLY A 162 -11.29 -4.34 -19.54
C GLY A 162 -10.99 -2.97 -18.96
N THR A 163 -11.26 -2.76 -17.66
CA THR A 163 -10.91 -1.51 -16.96
C THR A 163 -9.41 -1.27 -16.93
N LYS A 164 -8.61 -2.32 -16.68
CA LYS A 164 -7.15 -2.18 -16.65
C LYS A 164 -6.57 -1.87 -18.02
N THR A 165 -7.04 -2.55 -19.08
CA THR A 165 -6.59 -2.26 -20.45
C THR A 165 -7.05 -0.88 -20.92
N ALA A 166 -8.28 -0.46 -20.59
CA ALA A 166 -8.78 0.87 -20.93
C ALA A 166 -7.98 1.98 -20.22
N ALA A 167 -7.63 1.77 -18.95
CA ALA A 167 -6.78 2.70 -18.22
C ALA A 167 -5.36 2.79 -18.79
N LEU A 168 -4.76 1.66 -19.20
CA LEU A 168 -3.45 1.66 -19.87
C LEU A 168 -3.52 2.44 -21.19
N ALA A 169 -4.55 2.23 -22.01
CA ALA A 169 -4.76 2.96 -23.25
C ALA A 169 -4.94 4.47 -22.99
N ALA A 170 -5.74 4.85 -21.98
CA ALA A 170 -5.93 6.25 -21.61
C ALA A 170 -4.61 6.91 -21.15
N LEU A 171 -3.75 6.20 -20.41
CA LEU A 171 -2.42 6.70 -20.05
C LEU A 171 -1.52 6.87 -21.28
N CYS A 172 -1.61 5.97 -22.26
CA CYS A 172 -0.91 6.14 -23.54
C CYS A 172 -1.39 7.39 -24.26
N GLU A 173 -2.71 7.57 -24.37
CA GLU A 173 -3.34 8.72 -25.02
C GLU A 173 -2.96 10.05 -24.36
N ILE A 174 -2.95 10.10 -23.01
CA ILE A 174 -2.45 11.27 -22.27
C ILE A 174 -0.98 11.55 -22.58
N GLY A 175 -0.16 10.50 -22.66
CA GLY A 175 1.24 10.65 -23.04
C GLY A 175 1.41 11.18 -24.46
N ASP A 176 0.67 10.63 -25.41
CA ASP A 176 0.72 11.04 -26.81
C ASP A 176 0.26 12.50 -26.96
N GLU A 177 -0.75 12.94 -26.23
CA GLU A 177 -1.21 14.33 -26.24
C GLU A 177 -0.16 15.30 -25.68
N VAL A 178 0.65 14.88 -24.69
CA VAL A 178 1.79 15.66 -24.21
C VAL A 178 2.90 15.73 -25.28
N VAL A 179 3.15 14.64 -26.02
CA VAL A 179 4.11 14.58 -27.14
C VAL A 179 3.68 15.53 -28.25
N ASP A 180 2.44 15.37 -28.71
CA ASP A 180 1.88 16.01 -29.91
C ASP A 180 1.31 17.41 -29.64
N GLY A 181 1.22 17.79 -28.36
CA GLY A 181 0.69 19.07 -27.92
C GLY A 181 1.31 20.29 -28.62
N PRO A 182 0.67 21.46 -28.51
CA PRO A 182 0.88 22.61 -29.39
C PRO A 182 2.36 23.03 -29.49
N SER A 183 2.74 23.47 -30.69
CA SER A 183 4.04 24.09 -30.90
C SER A 183 4.17 25.41 -30.14
N GLY A 184 5.41 25.85 -29.87
CA GLY A 184 5.70 27.10 -29.17
C GLY A 184 6.04 26.92 -27.70
N CYS A 185 6.04 28.03 -26.96
CA CYS A 185 6.50 28.09 -25.57
C CYS A 185 5.71 27.14 -24.67
N LEU A 186 4.38 27.18 -24.72
CA LEU A 186 3.49 26.39 -23.87
C LEU A 186 3.79 24.88 -23.96
N GLY A 187 3.65 24.27 -25.14
CA GLY A 187 3.89 22.83 -25.29
C GLY A 187 5.36 22.45 -25.11
N SER A 188 6.31 23.33 -25.48
CA SER A 188 7.73 23.07 -25.21
C SER A 188 8.04 23.00 -23.72
N GLU A 189 7.46 23.87 -22.90
CA GLU A 189 7.68 23.86 -21.46
C GLU A 189 6.94 22.70 -20.78
N VAL A 190 5.73 22.35 -21.22
CA VAL A 190 5.04 21.13 -20.73
C VAL A 190 5.88 19.89 -21.01
N ARG A 191 6.37 19.69 -22.23
CA ARG A 191 7.24 18.55 -22.55
C ARG A 191 8.53 18.51 -21.73
N LYS A 192 9.14 19.67 -21.46
CA LYS A 192 10.32 19.75 -20.57
C LYS A 192 10.00 19.36 -19.14
N HIS A 193 8.82 19.72 -18.62
CA HIS A 193 8.40 19.26 -17.31
C HIS A 193 8.23 17.74 -17.27
N PHE A 194 7.70 17.16 -18.35
CA PHE A 194 7.54 15.71 -18.47
C PHE A 194 8.86 14.94 -18.68
N GLN A 195 9.93 15.60 -19.14
CA GLN A 195 11.25 14.98 -19.31
C GLN A 195 11.77 14.25 -18.05
N TYR A 196 11.44 14.76 -16.87
CA TYR A 196 11.85 14.16 -15.59
C TYR A 196 10.67 13.57 -14.81
N ASP A 197 9.53 13.41 -15.47
CA ASP A 197 8.27 13.04 -14.85
C ASP A 197 7.94 11.58 -15.14
N THR A 198 8.04 10.76 -14.10
CA THR A 198 7.85 9.32 -14.18
C THR A 198 6.38 8.91 -14.04
N ARG A 199 5.45 9.86 -13.82
CA ARG A 199 4.08 9.55 -13.37
C ARG A 199 3.28 8.68 -14.33
N ILE A 200 3.47 8.83 -15.65
CA ILE A 200 2.79 7.98 -16.65
C ILE A 200 3.25 6.52 -16.48
N ALA A 201 4.56 6.29 -16.51
CA ALA A 201 5.14 4.96 -16.35
C ALA A 201 4.82 4.36 -14.96
N GLU A 202 4.86 5.16 -13.90
CA GLU A 202 4.48 4.74 -12.55
C GLU A 202 3.00 4.33 -12.47
N ALA A 203 2.10 5.08 -13.09
CA ALA A 203 0.68 4.74 -13.16
C ALA A 203 0.45 3.44 -13.92
N MET A 204 1.13 3.24 -15.06
CA MET A 204 1.06 1.99 -15.82
C MET A 204 1.59 0.80 -15.00
N CYS A 205 2.76 0.93 -14.39
CA CYS A 205 3.34 -0.08 -13.51
C CYS A 205 2.42 -0.40 -12.31
N HIS A 206 1.78 0.60 -11.72
CA HIS A 206 0.81 0.40 -10.65
C HIS A 206 -0.40 -0.43 -11.11
N ILE A 207 -0.94 -0.15 -12.30
CA ILE A 207 -2.06 -0.92 -12.88
C ILE A 207 -1.66 -2.38 -13.14
N LEU A 208 -0.47 -2.58 -13.72
CA LEU A 208 0.10 -3.90 -14.03
C LEU A 208 0.42 -4.71 -12.77
N ALA A 209 1.01 -4.08 -11.74
CA ALA A 209 1.28 -4.72 -10.46
C ALA A 209 -0.01 -5.13 -9.73
N GLY A 210 -1.10 -4.40 -9.96
CA GLY A 210 -2.44 -4.74 -9.44
C GLY A 210 -3.21 -5.75 -10.29
N ALA A 211 -2.65 -6.28 -11.38
CA ALA A 211 -3.28 -7.30 -12.21
C ALA A 211 -3.06 -8.71 -11.64
N THR A 212 -4.05 -9.59 -11.77
CA THR A 212 -3.84 -11.02 -11.47
C THR A 212 -2.97 -11.67 -12.54
N ASP A 213 -2.32 -12.80 -12.25
CA ASP A 213 -1.51 -13.53 -13.23
C ASP A 213 -2.26 -13.82 -14.53
N THR A 214 -3.55 -14.16 -14.44
CA THR A 214 -4.40 -14.39 -15.63
C THR A 214 -4.67 -13.10 -16.40
N GLN A 215 -4.90 -11.97 -15.71
CA GLN A 215 -5.06 -10.68 -16.37
C GLN A 215 -3.75 -10.26 -17.03
N LEU A 216 -2.63 -10.35 -16.33
CA LEU A 216 -1.32 -9.99 -16.84
C LEU A 216 -0.96 -10.82 -18.07
N ALA A 217 -1.14 -12.15 -18.02
CA ALA A 217 -0.91 -13.02 -19.18
C ALA A 217 -1.76 -12.62 -20.40
N ARG A 218 -3.01 -12.20 -20.18
CA ARG A 218 -3.89 -11.70 -21.24
C ARG A 218 -3.43 -10.34 -21.78
N ILE A 219 -2.98 -9.43 -20.91
CA ILE A 219 -2.45 -8.12 -21.31
C ILE A 219 -1.18 -8.32 -22.14
N LYS A 220 -0.25 -9.19 -21.73
CA LYS A 220 0.97 -9.53 -22.49
C LYS A 220 0.67 -10.12 -23.86
N ALA A 221 -0.40 -10.93 -23.95
CA ALA A 221 -0.84 -11.53 -25.22
C ALA A 221 -1.59 -10.53 -26.12
N ASP A 222 -2.02 -9.39 -25.58
CA ASP A 222 -2.67 -8.33 -26.33
C ASP A 222 -1.60 -7.41 -26.95
N SER A 223 -1.32 -7.63 -28.24
CA SER A 223 -0.32 -6.85 -28.96
C SER A 223 -0.65 -5.36 -29.01
N LYS A 224 -1.94 -4.98 -28.90
CA LYS A 224 -2.36 -3.59 -29.00
C LYS A 224 -1.78 -2.73 -27.88
N VAL A 225 -1.88 -3.20 -26.63
CA VAL A 225 -1.36 -2.46 -25.47
C VAL A 225 0.16 -2.29 -25.58
N LEU A 226 0.87 -3.34 -25.97
CA LEU A 226 2.32 -3.27 -26.16
C LEU A 226 2.71 -2.33 -27.31
N GLU A 227 1.97 -2.33 -28.41
CA GLU A 227 2.18 -1.43 -29.54
C GLU A 227 1.94 0.03 -29.16
N GLU A 228 0.88 0.34 -28.42
CA GLU A 228 0.58 1.68 -27.91
C GLU A 228 1.71 2.18 -27.00
N VAL A 229 2.15 1.38 -26.02
CA VAL A 229 3.25 1.77 -25.11
C VAL A 229 4.56 1.99 -25.88
N ARG A 230 4.85 1.17 -26.91
CA ARG A 230 6.02 1.35 -27.78
C ARG A 230 5.93 2.59 -28.64
N SER A 231 4.74 2.88 -29.18
CA SER A 231 4.47 4.09 -29.95
C SER A 231 4.73 5.34 -29.09
N LEU A 232 4.14 5.37 -27.89
CA LEU A 232 4.36 6.45 -26.93
C LEU A 232 5.85 6.60 -26.59
N LYS A 233 6.55 5.50 -26.30
CA LYS A 233 8.00 5.55 -26.03
C LYS A 233 8.77 6.18 -27.19
N ALA A 234 8.47 5.77 -28.43
CA ALA A 234 9.15 6.30 -29.61
C ALA A 234 8.87 7.81 -29.81
N GLY A 235 7.65 8.28 -29.57
CA GLY A 235 7.32 9.71 -29.57
C GLY A 235 8.03 10.48 -28.44
N ALA A 236 8.17 9.84 -27.28
CA ALA A 236 8.80 10.40 -26.08
C ALA A 236 10.32 10.59 -26.20
N GLU A 237 11.00 9.77 -27.00
CA GLU A 237 12.47 9.78 -27.15
C GLU A 237 13.01 11.15 -27.57
N GLY A 238 12.27 11.87 -28.43
CA GLY A 238 12.65 13.22 -28.87
C GLY A 238 12.63 14.27 -27.76
N TYR A 239 11.95 13.98 -26.65
CA TYR A 239 11.71 14.91 -25.55
C TYR A 239 12.31 14.43 -24.22
N GLY A 240 12.85 13.21 -24.18
CA GLY A 240 13.59 12.65 -23.04
C GLY A 240 12.73 12.15 -21.89
N PHE A 241 11.45 11.84 -22.10
CA PHE A 241 10.56 11.21 -21.09
C PHE A 241 10.37 9.70 -21.30
N ASP A 242 11.20 9.06 -22.14
CA ASP A 242 11.02 7.68 -22.57
C ASP A 242 11.64 6.61 -21.64
N LEU A 243 12.55 7.02 -20.74
CA LEU A 243 13.37 6.11 -19.95
C LEU A 243 12.55 5.17 -19.07
N ASP A 244 11.50 5.67 -18.43
CA ASP A 244 10.70 4.85 -17.50
C ASP A 244 9.67 3.99 -18.23
N LEU A 245 9.29 4.35 -19.46
CA LEU A 245 8.39 3.53 -20.29
C LEU A 245 9.03 2.19 -20.68
N GLN A 246 10.37 2.11 -20.70
CA GLN A 246 11.06 0.84 -20.91
C GLN A 246 10.71 -0.18 -19.83
N SER A 247 10.56 0.24 -18.57
CA SER A 247 10.17 -0.66 -17.47
C SER A 247 8.79 -1.26 -17.68
N VAL A 248 7.86 -0.50 -18.26
CA VAL A 248 6.52 -0.96 -18.61
C VAL A 248 6.60 -2.00 -19.73
N ILE A 249 7.41 -1.74 -20.77
CA ILE A 249 7.64 -2.68 -21.88
C ILE A 249 8.24 -4.00 -21.36
N ASP A 250 9.22 -3.93 -20.46
CA ASP A 250 9.86 -5.11 -19.89
C ASP A 250 8.87 -5.98 -19.09
N VAL A 251 7.89 -5.35 -18.42
CA VAL A 251 6.80 -6.08 -17.75
C VAL A 251 5.85 -6.72 -18.77
N LEU A 252 5.64 -6.11 -19.93
CA LEU A 252 4.71 -6.60 -20.97
C LEU A 252 5.32 -7.69 -21.87
N MET A 253 6.64 -7.79 -21.96
CA MET A 253 7.36 -8.86 -22.66
C MET A 253 7.48 -10.15 -21.83
#